data_AF-A0A7X7TZH8-F1
#
_entry.id   AF-A0A7X7TZH8-F1
#
_cell.length_a   1.000
_cell.length_b   1.000
_cell.length_c   1.000
_cell.angle_alpha   90.00
_cell.angle_beta   90.00
_cell.angle_gamma   90.00
#
_symmetry.space_group_name_H-M   'P 1'
#
loop_
_entity.id
_entity.type
_entity.pdbx_description
1 polymer ?
#
loop_
_entity_poly.entity_id
_entity_poly.type
_entity_poly.pdbx_seq_one_letter_code
_entity_poly.pdbx_strand_id
1 'polypeptide(L)'
;MITLVMPPQKRQRARTSGKGAAKKVRSHAAAPRRAKAKEPTARQTAKKPRPARRRQTNEPVAGQAKEQVLRAILPGDLYEQAGQWWWRTRLPGEEEDRPRPLKSPETGQAVTDRDAAEKAAVELWGQAAARHGARQITMDCTQKVERLKAQFLDKVRQLTEIVEAAKAKAQAEAKAREEIEARLNAMIQAAQQEAAAPAPAEPPLPAQVPEPAATVAVPPSPVERVEPIEPPADPKAVAVARPLPNEVEAPRPTWSEAAEILCTPEPEPLPLAVPSHDVVPQTGICECCGAVEVPVSDLEAIDSGQLLCPDCIAALHIDIARIEANAFSDSRA
;
A
#
# COMPACT_ATOMS: atom_id res chain seq x y z
N MET A 1 12.69 38.86 31.53
CA MET A 1 11.38 39.07 30.86
C MET A 1 11.63 39.06 29.36
N ILE A 2 11.34 37.95 28.68
CA ILE A 2 11.59 37.79 27.24
C ILE A 2 10.24 37.94 26.52
N THR A 3 10.09 39.03 25.77
CA THR A 3 8.92 39.30 24.94
C THR A 3 9.01 38.53 23.63
N LEU A 4 8.23 37.45 23.54
CA LEU A 4 8.00 36.71 22.29
C LEU A 4 7.09 37.54 21.37
N VAL A 5 7.70 38.18 20.36
CA VAL A 5 6.98 38.86 19.28
C VAL A 5 6.56 37.81 18.25
N MET A 6 5.27 37.47 18.20
CA MET A 6 4.71 36.61 17.15
C MET A 6 4.65 37.36 15.81
N PRO A 7 5.04 36.72 14.70
CA PRO A 7 4.92 37.31 13.37
C PRO A 7 3.44 37.36 12.91
N PRO A 8 3.06 38.37 12.10
CA PRO A 8 1.68 38.58 11.69
C PRO A 8 1.19 37.46 10.75
N GLN A 9 0.10 36.79 11.16
CA GLN A 9 -0.59 35.81 10.34
C GLN A 9 -1.21 36.47 9.10
N LYS A 10 -0.74 36.11 7.92
CA LYS A 10 -1.36 36.48 6.64
C LYS A 10 -2.73 35.82 6.54
N ARG A 11 -3.79 36.63 6.70
CA ARG A 11 -5.18 36.26 6.39
C ARG A 11 -5.28 35.83 4.91
N GLN A 12 -5.37 34.54 4.66
CA GLN A 12 -5.79 34.02 3.37
C GLN A 12 -7.29 34.30 3.20
N ARG A 13 -7.63 35.17 2.23
CA ARG A 13 -9.03 35.38 1.81
C ARG A 13 -9.49 34.15 1.04
N ALA A 14 -10.37 33.36 1.65
CA ALA A 14 -11.12 32.30 0.99
C ALA A 14 -11.96 32.91 -0.15
N ARG A 15 -11.59 32.63 -1.41
CA ARG A 15 -12.45 32.85 -2.56
C ARG A 15 -13.43 31.69 -2.66
N THR A 16 -14.62 31.85 -2.09
CA THR A 16 -15.76 30.97 -2.36
C THR A 16 -16.31 31.28 -3.75
N SER A 17 -15.89 30.52 -4.76
CA SER A 17 -16.58 30.50 -6.06
C SER A 17 -17.81 29.61 -5.92
N GLY A 18 -18.93 30.23 -5.59
CA GLY A 18 -20.24 29.62 -5.73
C GLY A 18 -20.61 29.51 -7.20
N LYS A 19 -20.65 28.28 -7.72
CA LYS A 19 -21.38 27.98 -8.96
C LYS A 19 -22.29 26.80 -8.69
N GLY A 20 -23.52 27.13 -8.30
CA GLY A 20 -24.61 26.19 -8.19
C GLY A 20 -24.93 25.60 -9.56
N ALA A 21 -24.85 24.28 -9.67
CA ALA A 21 -25.47 23.52 -10.74
C ALA A 21 -26.52 22.62 -10.09
N ALA A 22 -27.77 22.89 -10.45
CA ALA A 22 -28.95 22.26 -9.91
C ALA A 22 -28.98 20.75 -10.16
N LYS A 23 -29.41 20.03 -9.13
CA LYS A 23 -29.93 18.66 -9.15
C LYS A 23 -30.86 18.43 -10.36
N LYS A 24 -30.58 17.38 -11.12
CA LYS A 24 -31.63 16.63 -11.82
C LYS A 24 -31.47 15.15 -11.48
N VAL A 25 -32.20 14.75 -10.44
CA VAL A 25 -32.45 13.36 -10.08
C VAL A 25 -33.31 12.77 -11.20
N ARG A 26 -32.76 11.83 -11.96
CA ARG A 26 -33.55 10.91 -12.80
C ARG A 26 -33.30 9.51 -12.29
N SER A 27 -34.23 9.05 -11.47
CA SER A 27 -34.47 7.64 -11.18
C SER A 27 -34.87 6.93 -12.46
N HIS A 28 -34.11 5.91 -12.87
CA HIS A 28 -34.64 4.89 -13.76
C HIS A 28 -34.30 3.51 -13.23
N ALA A 29 -35.37 2.72 -13.20
CA ALA A 29 -35.50 1.40 -12.64
C ALA A 29 -34.63 0.34 -13.36
N ALA A 30 -34.44 -0.75 -12.63
CA ALA A 30 -33.89 -2.00 -13.07
C ALA A 30 -34.61 -2.59 -14.30
N ALA A 31 -33.84 -3.23 -15.18
CA ALA A 31 -34.25 -4.43 -15.91
C ALA A 31 -33.00 -5.22 -16.35
N PRO A 32 -32.97 -6.55 -16.15
CA PRO A 32 -31.94 -7.43 -16.67
C PRO A 32 -32.38 -8.04 -18.02
N ARG A 33 -31.45 -8.18 -18.98
CA ARG A 33 -31.51 -9.14 -20.10
C ARG A 33 -30.22 -9.03 -20.94
N ARG A 34 -29.39 -10.07 -20.97
CA ARG A 34 -29.43 -11.25 -21.86
C ARG A 34 -28.86 -10.93 -23.25
N ALA A 35 -27.65 -11.46 -23.47
CA ALA A 35 -27.07 -11.96 -24.72
C ALA A 35 -27.19 -11.12 -26.01
N LYS A 36 -26.05 -10.83 -26.63
CA LYS A 36 -25.70 -11.39 -27.96
C LYS A 36 -24.26 -11.05 -28.34
N ALA A 37 -23.53 -12.12 -28.66
CA ALA A 37 -22.32 -12.06 -29.48
C ALA A 37 -22.60 -11.33 -30.79
N LYS A 38 -21.67 -10.46 -31.20
CA LYS A 38 -21.57 -9.97 -32.57
C LYS A 38 -20.09 -9.88 -32.94
N GLU A 39 -19.74 -10.78 -33.85
CA GLU A 39 -18.64 -10.79 -34.81
C GLU A 39 -17.92 -9.46 -35.08
N PRO A 40 -16.59 -9.46 -35.24
CA PRO A 40 -15.85 -8.34 -35.79
C PRO A 40 -16.01 -8.30 -37.31
N THR A 41 -16.83 -7.38 -37.79
CA THR A 41 -16.93 -7.07 -39.22
C THR A 41 -15.63 -6.43 -39.71
N ALA A 42 -14.89 -7.19 -40.52
CA ALA A 42 -13.80 -6.71 -41.36
C ALA A 42 -14.29 -5.54 -42.23
N ARG A 43 -13.79 -4.33 -41.96
CA ARG A 43 -13.98 -3.18 -42.85
C ARG A 43 -12.69 -2.96 -43.64
N GLN A 44 -12.66 -3.65 -44.77
CA GLN A 44 -11.82 -3.29 -45.91
C GLN A 44 -12.22 -1.88 -46.36
N THR A 45 -11.32 -0.92 -46.22
CA THR A 45 -11.43 0.38 -46.91
C THR A 45 -10.22 0.58 -47.81
N ALA A 46 -10.51 0.40 -49.10
CA ALA A 46 -10.05 1.22 -50.22
C ALA A 46 -8.55 1.51 -50.33
N LYS A 47 -7.92 0.74 -51.21
CA LYS A 47 -6.70 1.07 -51.97
C LYS A 47 -6.76 2.52 -52.47
N LYS A 48 -5.95 3.40 -51.90
CA LYS A 48 -5.59 4.69 -52.51
C LYS A 48 -4.52 4.46 -53.61
N PRO A 49 -4.60 5.17 -54.74
CA PRO A 49 -3.63 5.04 -55.82
C PRO A 49 -2.24 5.53 -55.38
N ARG A 50 -1.23 4.71 -55.68
CA ARG A 50 0.20 5.04 -55.54
C ARG A 50 0.51 6.33 -56.30
N PRO A 51 1.01 7.40 -55.66
CA PRO A 51 1.71 8.45 -56.40
C PRO A 51 3.03 7.87 -56.91
N ALA A 52 3.34 8.22 -58.15
CA ALA A 52 4.50 7.78 -58.89
C ALA A 52 5.78 7.93 -58.06
N ARG A 53 6.55 6.85 -58.05
CA ARG A 53 7.90 6.74 -57.51
C ARG A 53 8.79 7.73 -58.27
N ARG A 54 8.82 8.99 -57.82
CA ARG A 54 9.80 9.98 -58.26
C ARG A 54 11.14 9.45 -57.77
N ARG A 55 11.90 8.86 -58.71
CA ARG A 55 13.33 8.58 -58.55
C ARG A 55 13.98 9.87 -58.07
N GLN A 56 14.25 9.95 -56.77
CA GLN A 56 15.31 10.79 -56.27
C GLN A 56 16.59 10.12 -56.72
N THR A 57 17.10 10.60 -57.85
CA THR A 57 18.50 10.53 -58.21
C THR A 57 19.24 11.29 -57.12
N ASN A 58 19.60 10.59 -56.04
CA ASN A 58 20.65 11.03 -55.15
C ASN A 58 21.94 10.85 -55.94
N GLU A 59 22.35 11.91 -56.65
CA GLU A 59 23.73 12.01 -57.10
C GLU A 59 24.63 11.96 -55.87
N PRO A 60 25.63 11.07 -55.83
CA PRO A 60 26.69 11.17 -54.85
C PRO A 60 27.51 12.40 -55.23
N VAL A 61 27.24 13.54 -54.58
CA VAL A 61 28.14 14.70 -54.64
C VAL A 61 29.49 14.22 -54.12
N ALA A 62 30.43 14.08 -55.05
CA ALA A 62 31.81 13.75 -54.84
C ALA A 62 32.47 14.88 -54.04
N GLY A 63 32.42 14.70 -52.72
CA GLY A 63 33.02 15.55 -51.72
C GLY A 63 33.03 14.83 -50.38
N GLN A 64 33.34 13.52 -50.39
CA GLN A 64 33.66 12.77 -49.18
C GLN A 64 34.99 13.31 -48.62
N ALA A 65 34.92 14.48 -48.00
CA ALA A 65 35.78 14.74 -46.86
C ALA A 65 35.60 13.52 -45.95
N LYS A 66 36.70 12.82 -45.69
CA LYS A 66 36.73 11.65 -44.81
C LYS A 66 36.30 12.13 -43.43
N GLU A 67 35.00 12.11 -43.19
CA GLU A 67 34.36 12.32 -41.90
C GLU A 67 34.83 11.15 -41.05
N GLN A 68 35.93 11.36 -40.35
CA GLN A 68 36.47 10.38 -39.42
C GLN A 68 35.48 10.33 -38.25
N VAL A 69 34.46 9.48 -38.40
CA VAL A 69 33.53 9.09 -37.33
C VAL A 69 34.33 8.26 -36.33
N LEU A 70 35.12 8.96 -35.53
CA LEU A 70 35.78 8.41 -34.38
C LEU A 70 34.71 8.24 -33.32
N ARG A 71 34.35 6.98 -33.05
CA ARG A 71 33.34 6.61 -32.06
C ARG A 71 33.79 7.10 -30.69
N ALA A 72 33.25 8.23 -30.24
CA ALA A 72 33.25 8.55 -28.83
C ALA A 72 32.54 7.42 -28.08
N ILE A 73 32.91 7.18 -26.82
CA ILE A 73 32.24 6.20 -25.93
C ILE A 73 30.76 6.61 -25.66
N LEU A 74 30.37 7.79 -26.10
CA LEU A 74 29.03 8.34 -25.98
C LEU A 74 28.07 7.77 -27.02
N PRO A 75 26.79 7.57 -26.65
CA PRO A 75 25.76 7.16 -27.60
C PRO A 75 25.50 8.27 -28.63
N GLY A 76 25.58 7.92 -29.91
CA GLY A 76 25.30 8.82 -31.04
C GLY A 76 26.55 9.24 -31.81
N ASP A 77 26.36 10.17 -32.75
CA ASP A 77 27.41 10.61 -33.68
C ASP A 77 27.70 12.10 -33.50
N LEU A 78 28.97 12.45 -33.30
CA LEU A 78 29.45 13.84 -33.38
C LEU A 78 29.89 14.15 -34.81
N TYR A 79 29.47 15.30 -35.32
CA TYR A 79 29.82 15.77 -36.65
C TYR A 79 29.98 17.30 -36.66
N GLU A 80 30.80 17.81 -37.57
CA GLU A 80 31.05 19.25 -37.72
C GLU A 80 30.22 19.81 -38.88
N GLN A 81 29.50 20.92 -38.64
CA GLN A 81 28.73 21.62 -39.66
C GLN A 81 28.95 23.12 -39.53
N ALA A 82 29.54 23.75 -40.56
CA ALA A 82 29.83 25.17 -40.63
C ALA A 82 30.72 25.70 -39.48
N GLY A 83 31.76 24.95 -39.10
CA GLY A 83 32.68 25.34 -38.02
C GLY A 83 32.11 25.18 -36.61
N GLN A 84 30.94 24.52 -36.49
CA GLN A 84 30.31 24.21 -35.22
C GLN A 84 30.13 22.70 -35.08
N TRP A 85 30.40 22.18 -33.89
CA TRP A 85 30.14 20.78 -33.56
C TRP A 85 28.67 20.54 -33.22
N TRP A 86 28.13 19.47 -33.81
CA TRP A 86 26.79 18.95 -33.59
C TRP A 86 26.87 17.52 -33.08
N TRP A 87 25.89 17.15 -32.27
CA TRP A 87 25.77 15.80 -31.75
C TRP A 87 24.37 15.26 -32.03
N ARG A 88 24.30 14.17 -32.79
CA ARG A 88 23.04 13.47 -33.07
C ARG A 88 22.93 12.27 -32.14
N THR A 89 22.01 12.36 -31.19
CA THR A 89 21.77 11.32 -30.19
C THR A 89 20.32 11.33 -29.75
N ARG A 90 19.87 10.22 -29.16
CA ARG A 90 18.60 10.10 -28.44
C ARG A 90 18.86 10.24 -26.94
N LEU A 91 18.56 11.41 -26.37
CA LEU A 91 18.70 11.64 -24.94
C LEU A 91 17.67 10.82 -24.13
N PRO A 92 17.96 10.49 -22.86
CA PRO A 92 17.00 9.82 -21.99
C PRO A 92 15.67 10.59 -21.89
N GLY A 93 14.57 9.93 -22.27
CA GLY A 93 13.22 10.51 -22.33
C GLY A 93 12.81 11.07 -23.70
N GLU A 94 13.67 10.94 -24.72
CA GLU A 94 13.33 11.26 -26.10
C GLU A 94 13.12 9.98 -26.90
N GLU A 95 12.17 10.02 -27.85
CA GLU A 95 11.82 8.84 -28.66
C GLU A 95 12.71 8.70 -29.91
N GLU A 96 13.25 9.81 -30.40
CA GLU A 96 13.99 9.88 -31.68
C GLU A 96 15.35 10.55 -31.51
N ASP A 97 16.30 10.18 -32.37
CA ASP A 97 17.60 10.86 -32.46
C ASP A 97 17.41 12.29 -32.97
N ARG A 98 17.95 13.27 -32.24
CA ARG A 98 17.87 14.69 -32.64
C ARG A 98 19.27 15.28 -32.77
N PRO A 99 19.53 16.08 -33.82
CA PRO A 99 20.77 16.83 -33.93
C PRO A 99 20.76 17.99 -32.94
N ARG A 100 21.83 18.13 -32.16
CA ARG A 100 21.97 19.15 -31.11
C ARG A 100 23.25 19.94 -31.32
N PRO A 101 23.18 21.28 -31.41
CA PRO A 101 24.38 22.08 -31.46
C PRO A 101 25.07 22.04 -30.10
N LEU A 102 26.36 21.74 -30.08
CA LEU A 102 27.15 21.73 -28.86
C LEU A 102 27.63 23.14 -28.55
N LYS A 103 27.47 23.53 -27.28
CA LYS A 103 27.85 24.83 -26.75
C LYS A 103 28.67 24.63 -25.50
N SER A 104 29.67 25.47 -25.28
CA SER A 104 30.39 25.48 -24.02
C SER A 104 29.45 25.89 -22.89
N PRO A 105 29.42 25.16 -21.76
CA PRO A 105 28.56 25.49 -20.62
C PRO A 105 28.95 26.83 -19.98
N GLU A 106 30.22 27.21 -20.07
CA GLU A 106 30.77 28.41 -19.40
C GLU A 106 30.47 29.70 -20.19
N THR A 107 30.67 29.64 -21.52
CA THR A 107 30.58 30.83 -22.38
C THR A 107 29.32 30.87 -23.22
N GLY A 108 28.60 29.75 -23.36
CA GLY A 108 27.43 29.62 -24.25
C GLY A 108 27.77 29.72 -25.74
N GLN A 109 29.05 29.85 -26.09
CA GLN A 109 29.53 29.94 -27.47
C GLN A 109 29.59 28.57 -28.12
N ALA A 110 29.51 28.55 -29.46
CA ALA A 110 29.69 27.34 -30.24
C ALA A 110 31.09 26.79 -29.98
N VAL A 111 31.16 25.49 -29.68
CA VAL A 111 32.45 24.83 -29.49
C VAL A 111 33.06 24.61 -30.87
N THR A 112 34.32 25.02 -31.04
CA THR A 112 35.11 24.82 -32.26
C THR A 112 36.10 23.65 -32.13
N ASP A 113 36.56 23.38 -30.90
CA ASP A 113 37.46 22.30 -30.58
C ASP A 113 36.72 20.97 -30.33
N ARG A 114 37.31 19.88 -30.80
CA ARG A 114 36.69 18.56 -30.74
C ARG A 114 36.59 18.03 -29.30
N ASP A 115 37.68 18.12 -28.53
CA ASP A 115 37.71 17.57 -27.16
C ASP A 115 36.72 18.34 -26.27
N ALA A 116 36.65 19.65 -26.46
CA ALA A 116 35.63 20.48 -25.82
C ALA A 116 34.19 20.09 -26.25
N ALA A 117 33.98 19.68 -27.51
CA ALA A 117 32.68 19.24 -27.99
C ALA A 117 32.28 17.89 -27.37
N GLU A 118 33.22 16.94 -27.29
CA GLU A 118 33.00 15.66 -26.60
C GLU A 118 32.64 15.89 -25.13
N LYS A 119 33.39 16.74 -24.41
CA LYS A 119 33.09 17.10 -23.02
C LYS A 119 31.69 17.72 -22.87
N ALA A 120 31.33 18.66 -23.75
CA ALA A 120 30.00 19.25 -23.76
C ALA A 120 28.88 18.22 -24.03
N ALA A 121 29.14 17.22 -24.88
CA ALA A 121 28.21 16.11 -25.13
C ALA A 121 28.05 15.21 -23.90
N VAL A 122 29.14 14.84 -23.20
CA VAL A 122 29.09 14.08 -21.94
C VAL A 122 28.24 14.82 -20.91
N GLU A 123 28.49 16.11 -20.71
CA GLU A 123 27.75 16.91 -19.73
C GLU A 123 26.27 17.03 -20.09
N LEU A 124 25.96 17.26 -21.37
CA LEU A 124 24.58 17.31 -21.85
C LEU A 124 23.87 15.97 -21.63
N TRP A 125 24.54 14.84 -21.89
CA TRP A 125 24.02 13.51 -21.59
C TRP A 125 23.74 13.34 -20.10
N GLY A 126 24.72 13.65 -19.26
CA GLY A 126 24.62 13.51 -17.80
C GLY A 126 23.47 14.31 -17.23
N GLN A 127 23.29 15.56 -17.67
CA GLN A 127 22.15 16.39 -17.28
C GLN A 127 20.82 15.80 -17.75
N ALA A 128 20.74 15.29 -18.98
CA ALA A 128 19.52 14.68 -19.50
C ALA A 128 19.16 13.39 -18.75
N ALA A 129 20.14 12.53 -18.48
CA ALA A 129 19.99 11.32 -17.68
C ALA A 129 19.53 11.64 -16.26
N ALA A 130 20.14 12.62 -15.59
CA ALA A 130 19.74 13.06 -14.26
C ALA A 130 18.29 13.57 -14.24
N ARG A 131 17.88 14.41 -15.21
CA ARG A 131 16.50 14.90 -15.33
C ARG A 131 15.51 13.77 -15.63
N HIS A 132 15.89 12.80 -16.44
CA HIS A 132 15.06 11.64 -16.71
C HIS A 132 14.87 10.79 -15.46
N GLY A 133 15.95 10.46 -14.74
CA GLY A 133 15.90 9.73 -13.48
C GLY A 133 15.02 10.44 -12.43
N ALA A 134 15.19 11.75 -12.25
CA ALA A 134 14.37 12.54 -11.33
C ALA A 134 12.86 12.50 -11.69
N ARG A 135 12.54 12.57 -13.00
CA ARG A 135 11.15 12.43 -13.47
C ARG A 135 10.59 11.04 -13.19
N GLN A 136 11.37 9.99 -13.44
CA GLN A 136 10.96 8.62 -13.15
C GLN A 136 10.68 8.41 -11.66
N ILE A 137 11.59 8.83 -10.79
CA ILE A 137 11.40 8.77 -9.33
C ILE A 137 10.13 9.52 -8.91
N THR A 138 9.88 10.70 -9.47
CA THR A 138 8.67 11.49 -9.16
C THR A 138 7.40 10.74 -9.57
N MET A 139 7.39 10.11 -10.75
CA MET A 139 6.26 9.33 -11.23
C MET A 139 6.01 8.09 -10.37
N ASP A 140 7.06 7.36 -10.02
CA ASP A 140 6.97 6.16 -9.19
C ASP A 140 6.48 6.50 -7.78
N CYS A 141 6.99 7.58 -7.18
CA CYS A 141 6.50 8.09 -5.89
C CYS A 141 5.02 8.47 -5.96
N THR A 142 4.61 9.20 -6.99
CA THR A 142 3.20 9.57 -7.21
C THR A 142 2.32 8.32 -7.31
N GLN A 143 2.74 7.33 -8.10
CA GLN A 143 2.00 6.08 -8.28
C GLN A 143 1.90 5.28 -6.97
N LYS A 144 2.97 5.20 -6.17
CA LYS A 144 2.96 4.54 -4.85
C LYS A 144 1.99 5.22 -3.89
N VAL A 145 1.99 6.56 -3.85
CA VAL A 145 1.05 7.33 -3.01
C VAL A 145 -0.40 7.08 -3.43
N GLU A 146 -0.70 7.03 -4.73
CA GLU A 146 -2.03 6.71 -5.23
C GLU A 146 -2.50 5.30 -4.83
N ARG A 147 -1.61 4.31 -4.91
CA ARG A 147 -1.91 2.94 -4.46
C ARG A 147 -2.21 2.88 -2.96
N LEU A 148 -1.37 3.50 -2.14
CA LEU A 148 -1.57 3.54 -0.69
C LEU A 148 -2.87 4.26 -0.32
N LYS A 149 -3.19 5.36 -1.02
CA LYS A 149 -4.47 6.07 -0.85
C LYS A 149 -5.66 5.17 -1.19
N ALA A 150 -5.59 4.40 -2.28
CA ALA A 150 -6.65 3.46 -2.64
C ALA A 150 -6.83 2.37 -1.58
N GLN A 151 -5.74 1.78 -1.08
CA GLN A 151 -5.77 0.78 -0.01
C GLN A 151 -6.35 1.34 1.30
N PHE A 152 -5.98 2.56 1.67
CA PHE A 152 -6.52 3.22 2.85
C PHE A 152 -8.03 3.43 2.73
N LEU A 153 -8.50 3.94 1.58
CA LEU A 153 -9.93 4.15 1.34
C LEU A 153 -10.71 2.84 1.32
N ASP A 154 -10.12 1.75 0.85
CA ASP A 154 -10.71 0.42 0.90
C ASP A 154 -10.85 -0.09 2.35
N LYS A 155 -9.79 0.04 3.16
CA LYS A 155 -9.86 -0.31 4.60
C LYS A 155 -10.90 0.52 5.36
N VAL A 156 -11.00 1.82 5.07
CA VAL A 156 -12.03 2.69 5.68
C VAL A 156 -13.43 2.22 5.28
N ARG A 157 -13.64 1.82 4.03
CA ARG A 157 -14.90 1.24 3.57
C ARG A 157 -15.23 -0.06 4.32
N GLN A 158 -14.27 -0.98 4.41
CA GLN A 158 -14.44 -2.25 5.13
C GLN A 158 -14.82 -2.02 6.60
N LEU A 159 -14.12 -1.12 7.30
CA LEU A 159 -14.47 -0.76 8.69
C LEU A 159 -15.87 -0.17 8.80
N THR A 160 -16.27 0.67 7.83
CA THR A 160 -17.63 1.23 7.78
C THR A 160 -18.68 0.13 7.62
N GLU A 161 -18.44 -0.84 6.74
CA GLU A 161 -19.33 -1.99 6.54
C GLU A 161 -19.45 -2.85 7.81
N ILE A 162 -18.35 -3.08 8.53
CA ILE A 162 -18.35 -3.82 9.81
C ILE A 162 -19.16 -3.08 10.87
N VAL A 163 -18.99 -1.76 11.00
CA VAL A 163 -19.73 -0.94 11.98
C VAL A 163 -21.22 -0.92 11.67
N GLU A 164 -21.60 -0.73 10.39
CA GLU A 164 -23.01 -0.75 10.00
C GLU A 164 -23.64 -2.14 10.19
N ALA A 165 -22.90 -3.22 9.90
CA ALA A 165 -23.35 -4.59 10.18
C ALA A 165 -23.53 -4.85 11.69
N ALA A 166 -22.60 -4.41 12.53
CA ALA A 166 -22.70 -4.52 13.98
C ALA A 166 -23.89 -3.74 14.52
N LYS A 167 -24.12 -2.52 14.01
CA LYS A 167 -25.27 -1.69 14.37
C LYS A 167 -26.59 -2.33 13.95
N ALA A 168 -26.68 -2.87 12.74
CA ALA A 168 -27.85 -3.58 12.27
C ALA A 168 -28.15 -4.81 13.15
N LYS A 169 -27.11 -5.57 13.55
CA LYS A 169 -27.24 -6.70 14.47
C LYS A 169 -27.73 -6.25 15.85
N ALA A 170 -27.17 -5.19 16.41
CA ALA A 170 -27.59 -4.64 17.70
C ALA A 170 -29.06 -4.17 17.69
N GLN A 171 -29.49 -3.54 16.59
CA GLN A 171 -30.89 -3.13 16.41
C GLN A 171 -31.84 -4.33 16.27
N ALA A 172 -31.43 -5.37 15.54
CA ALA A 172 -32.22 -6.59 15.41
C ALA A 172 -32.36 -7.31 16.76
N GLU A 173 -31.29 -7.36 17.56
CA GLU A 173 -31.32 -7.93 18.91
C GLU A 173 -32.21 -7.12 19.85
N ALA A 174 -32.11 -5.78 19.83
CA ALA A 174 -32.97 -4.91 20.62
C ALA A 174 -34.46 -5.14 20.29
N LYS A 175 -34.80 -5.22 19.00
CA LYS A 175 -36.16 -5.51 18.55
C LYS A 175 -36.63 -6.91 18.99
N ALA A 176 -35.76 -7.92 18.91
CA ALA A 176 -36.09 -9.26 19.37
C ALA A 176 -36.35 -9.29 20.89
N ARG A 177 -35.60 -8.51 21.68
CA ARG A 177 -35.83 -8.34 23.12
C ARG A 177 -37.18 -7.68 23.40
N GLU A 178 -37.52 -6.60 22.67
CA GLU A 178 -38.83 -5.93 22.79
C GLU A 178 -40.00 -6.86 22.46
N GLU A 179 -39.89 -7.71 21.43
CA GLU A 179 -40.92 -8.68 21.06
C GLU A 179 -41.10 -9.77 22.13
N ILE A 180 -40.01 -10.27 22.72
CA ILE A 180 -40.05 -11.23 23.82
C ILE A 180 -40.69 -10.61 25.06
N GLU A 181 -40.32 -9.38 25.41
CA GLU A 181 -40.87 -8.66 26.55
C GLU A 181 -42.37 -8.38 26.37
N ALA A 182 -42.78 -7.92 25.18
CA ALA A 182 -44.19 -7.73 24.85
C ALA A 182 -44.99 -9.03 24.96
N ARG A 183 -44.43 -10.16 24.52
CA ARG A 183 -45.06 -11.47 24.62
C ARG A 183 -45.21 -11.93 26.08
N LEU A 184 -44.18 -11.72 26.91
CA LEU A 184 -44.23 -12.04 28.34
C LEU A 184 -45.29 -11.20 29.05
N ASN A 185 -45.31 -9.89 28.80
CA ASN A 185 -46.30 -8.97 29.36
C ASN A 185 -47.73 -9.36 28.96
N ALA A 186 -47.94 -9.80 27.71
CA ALA A 186 -49.25 -10.31 27.27
C ALA A 186 -49.66 -11.59 28.03
N MET A 187 -48.73 -12.51 28.29
CA MET A 187 -49.01 -13.71 29.10
C MET A 187 -49.37 -13.37 30.54
N ILE A 188 -48.67 -12.42 31.16
CA ILE A 188 -48.97 -11.95 32.52
C ILE A 188 -50.37 -11.32 32.58
N GLN A 189 -50.71 -10.47 31.61
CA GLN A 189 -52.05 -9.87 31.54
C GLN A 189 -53.15 -10.91 31.33
N ALA A 190 -52.92 -11.92 30.47
CA ALA A 190 -53.87 -13.00 30.27
C ALA A 190 -54.09 -13.82 31.56
N ALA A 191 -53.02 -14.17 32.28
CA ALA A 191 -53.11 -14.88 33.55
C ALA A 191 -53.82 -14.05 34.64
N GLN A 192 -53.61 -12.74 34.67
CA GLN A 192 -54.33 -11.84 35.59
C GLN A 192 -55.83 -11.76 35.26
N GLN A 193 -56.20 -11.77 33.97
CA GLN A 193 -57.61 -11.81 33.56
C GLN A 193 -58.27 -13.15 33.90
N GLU A 194 -57.55 -14.25 33.74
CA GLU A 194 -58.02 -15.58 34.13
C GLU A 194 -58.24 -15.69 35.64
N ALA A 195 -57.32 -15.15 36.46
CA ALA A 195 -57.47 -15.10 37.91
C ALA A 195 -58.61 -14.17 38.38
N ALA A 196 -58.94 -13.13 37.61
CA ALA A 196 -60.03 -12.21 37.90
C ALA A 196 -61.41 -12.74 37.43
N ALA A 197 -61.45 -13.83 36.66
CA ALA A 197 -62.71 -14.45 36.28
C ALA A 197 -63.39 -15.05 37.54
N PRO A 198 -64.62 -14.64 37.89
CA PRO A 198 -65.31 -15.15 39.06
C PRO A 198 -65.47 -16.67 38.92
N ALA A 199 -64.97 -17.41 39.92
CA ALA A 199 -65.02 -18.86 39.95
C ALA A 199 -66.45 -19.34 39.62
N PRO A 200 -66.64 -20.18 38.57
CA PRO A 200 -67.92 -20.81 38.34
C PRO A 200 -68.25 -21.67 39.57
N ALA A 201 -69.43 -21.45 40.15
CA ALA A 201 -69.88 -22.11 41.38
C ALA A 201 -69.62 -23.62 41.34
N GLU A 202 -68.86 -24.11 42.32
CA GLU A 202 -68.51 -25.52 42.52
C GLU A 202 -69.74 -26.43 42.43
N PRO A 203 -69.76 -27.43 41.52
CA PRO A 203 -70.66 -28.57 41.66
C PRO A 203 -70.15 -29.50 42.79
N PRO A 204 -71.05 -30.08 43.60
CA PRO A 204 -70.69 -30.87 44.78
C PRO A 204 -69.94 -32.17 44.43
N LEU A 205 -68.78 -32.38 45.07
CA LEU A 205 -67.92 -33.56 44.93
C LEU A 205 -68.50 -34.80 45.66
N PRO A 206 -68.48 -36.00 45.03
CA PRO A 206 -68.68 -37.27 45.71
C PRO A 206 -67.37 -37.86 46.29
N ALA A 207 -67.57 -38.83 47.17
CA ALA A 207 -66.66 -39.36 48.18
C ALA A 207 -65.32 -39.97 47.73
N GLN A 208 -64.42 -39.92 48.70
CA GLN A 208 -63.05 -40.42 48.79
C GLN A 208 -62.84 -41.88 48.34
N VAL A 209 -61.70 -42.17 47.72
CA VAL A 209 -61.13 -43.52 47.55
C VAL A 209 -59.63 -43.46 47.92
N PRO A 210 -59.10 -44.42 48.69
CA PRO A 210 -57.77 -44.33 49.30
C PRO A 210 -56.61 -44.75 48.38
N GLU A 211 -55.49 -44.10 48.67
CA GLU A 211 -54.10 -44.24 48.19
C GLU A 211 -53.50 -45.65 48.35
N PRO A 212 -52.77 -46.18 47.35
CA PRO A 212 -51.74 -47.18 47.59
C PRO A 212 -50.34 -46.57 47.46
N ALA A 213 -49.54 -46.82 48.50
CA ALA A 213 -48.12 -46.51 48.59
C ALA A 213 -47.32 -47.22 47.47
N ALA A 214 -46.56 -46.44 46.71
CA ALA A 214 -45.49 -46.95 45.86
C ALA A 214 -44.26 -46.04 45.99
N THR A 215 -43.31 -46.52 46.77
CA THR A 215 -41.97 -45.97 46.95
C THR A 215 -41.20 -46.11 45.63
N VAL A 216 -41.05 -45.03 44.87
CA VAL A 216 -40.10 -44.97 43.75
C VAL A 216 -38.92 -44.11 44.19
N ALA A 217 -37.77 -44.76 44.26
CA ALA A 217 -36.49 -44.16 44.57
C ALA A 217 -36.14 -43.07 43.55
N VAL A 218 -35.96 -41.85 44.05
CA VAL A 218 -35.45 -40.70 43.32
C VAL A 218 -33.92 -40.78 43.34
N PRO A 219 -33.22 -40.82 42.20
CA PRO A 219 -31.76 -40.65 42.17
C PRO A 219 -31.39 -39.19 42.54
N PRO A 220 -30.27 -38.96 43.26
CA PRO A 220 -29.88 -37.62 43.65
C PRO A 220 -29.40 -36.84 42.42
N SER A 221 -30.18 -35.82 42.04
CA SER A 221 -29.75 -34.82 41.07
C SER A 221 -28.70 -33.90 41.71
N PRO A 222 -27.60 -33.55 41.01
CA PRO A 222 -26.54 -32.74 41.57
C PRO A 222 -27.03 -31.29 41.74
N VAL A 223 -26.83 -30.78 42.95
CA VAL A 223 -27.11 -29.40 43.33
C VAL A 223 -26.03 -28.53 42.69
N GLU A 224 -26.31 -27.97 41.51
CA GLU A 224 -25.49 -26.87 40.98
C GLU A 224 -25.86 -25.61 41.78
N ARG A 225 -24.96 -25.28 42.70
CA ARG A 225 -24.99 -24.08 43.54
C ARG A 225 -24.84 -22.85 42.64
N VAL A 226 -25.97 -22.31 42.18
CA VAL A 226 -26.02 -20.98 41.57
C VAL A 226 -25.83 -19.97 42.70
N GLU A 227 -24.64 -19.36 42.75
CA GLU A 227 -24.39 -18.22 43.62
C GLU A 227 -25.26 -17.02 43.20
N PRO A 228 -25.79 -16.24 44.16
CA PRO A 228 -26.50 -15.01 43.87
C PRO A 228 -25.58 -13.99 43.18
N ILE A 229 -25.89 -13.66 41.93
CA ILE A 229 -25.29 -12.50 41.26
C ILE A 229 -25.97 -11.26 41.83
N GLU A 230 -25.29 -10.56 42.74
CA GLU A 230 -25.69 -9.22 43.18
C GLU A 230 -25.63 -8.22 42.00
N PRO A 231 -26.61 -7.31 41.88
CA PRO A 231 -26.54 -6.23 40.91
C PRO A 231 -25.52 -5.16 41.37
N PRO A 232 -24.65 -4.64 40.49
CA PRO A 232 -23.75 -3.56 40.87
C PRO A 232 -24.54 -2.26 41.04
N ALA A 233 -24.51 -1.75 42.27
CA ALA A 233 -24.84 -0.36 42.59
C ALA A 233 -23.68 0.57 42.17
N ASP A 234 -24.07 1.72 41.59
CA ASP A 234 -23.36 3.01 41.42
C ASP A 234 -21.85 3.06 41.11
N PRO A 235 -21.43 3.71 40.00
CA PRO A 235 -20.05 4.07 39.76
C PRO A 235 -19.71 5.39 40.48
N LYS A 236 -19.18 5.31 41.71
CA LYS A 236 -18.35 6.38 42.27
C LYS A 236 -17.12 5.81 42.94
N ALA A 237 -15.99 6.03 42.26
CA ALA A 237 -14.62 6.03 42.76
C ALA A 237 -14.16 4.75 43.49
N VAL A 238 -13.17 4.06 42.92
CA VAL A 238 -11.93 3.65 43.60
C VAL A 238 -11.04 2.90 42.60
N ALA A 239 -9.75 3.21 42.66
CA ALA A 239 -8.66 2.71 41.84
C ALA A 239 -8.55 1.18 41.86
N VAL A 240 -8.33 0.58 40.69
CA VAL A 240 -8.12 -0.88 40.53
C VAL A 240 -6.66 -1.15 40.21
N ALA A 241 -6.00 -1.83 41.15
CA ALA A 241 -4.79 -2.61 40.92
C ALA A 241 -5.13 -3.85 40.07
N ARG A 242 -4.28 -4.12 39.09
CA ARG A 242 -4.46 -5.15 38.04
C ARG A 242 -4.14 -6.56 38.59
N PRO A 243 -5.00 -7.58 38.43
CA PRO A 243 -4.64 -8.97 38.65
C PRO A 243 -4.02 -9.58 37.38
N LEU A 244 -3.00 -10.43 37.55
CA LEU A 244 -2.36 -11.23 36.50
C LEU A 244 -3.21 -12.48 36.18
N PRO A 245 -3.45 -12.83 34.90
CA PRO A 245 -4.08 -14.10 34.55
C PRO A 245 -3.04 -15.19 34.23
N ASN A 246 -3.38 -16.40 34.69
CA ASN A 246 -2.72 -17.68 34.51
C ASN A 246 -2.48 -18.06 33.03
N GLU A 247 -1.33 -18.68 32.79
CA GLU A 247 -0.94 -19.35 31.55
C GLU A 247 -1.86 -20.54 31.27
N VAL A 248 -2.62 -20.47 30.17
CA VAL A 248 -3.20 -21.64 29.51
C VAL A 248 -2.48 -21.81 28.19
N GLU A 249 -1.59 -22.80 28.17
CA GLU A 249 -0.76 -23.22 27.05
C GLU A 249 -1.66 -23.76 25.92
N ALA A 250 -1.67 -23.06 24.78
CA ALA A 250 -2.34 -23.50 23.55
C ALA A 250 -1.29 -23.67 22.43
N PRO A 251 -1.46 -24.69 21.55
CA PRO A 251 -0.40 -25.18 20.69
C PRO A 251 -0.09 -24.22 19.54
N ARG A 252 1.20 -24.01 19.29
CA ARG A 252 1.74 -23.19 18.20
C ARG A 252 1.46 -23.85 16.84
N PRO A 253 0.97 -23.12 15.82
CA PRO A 253 0.96 -23.60 14.46
C PRO A 253 2.38 -23.47 13.87
N THR A 254 3.00 -24.61 13.56
CA THR A 254 4.24 -24.69 12.77
C THR A 254 3.91 -24.44 11.31
N TRP A 255 4.14 -23.22 10.82
CA TRP A 255 4.26 -22.97 9.39
C TRP A 255 5.76 -23.01 9.03
N SER A 256 6.24 -24.24 8.87
CA SER A 256 7.47 -24.51 8.14
C SER A 256 7.30 -24.03 6.70
N GLU A 257 8.10 -23.05 6.32
CA GLU A 257 9.19 -23.26 5.37
C GLU A 257 8.95 -24.39 4.35
N ALA A 258 8.49 -24.02 3.16
CA ALA A 258 8.70 -24.80 1.95
C ALA A 258 8.67 -23.91 0.70
N ALA A 259 9.84 -23.85 0.04
CA ALA A 259 10.06 -23.75 -1.40
C ALA A 259 9.56 -22.50 -2.15
N GLU A 260 10.24 -21.96 -3.17
CA GLU A 260 11.52 -22.23 -3.83
C GLU A 260 11.77 -20.98 -4.73
N ILE A 261 12.95 -20.36 -4.71
CA ILE A 261 14.10 -20.52 -5.63
C ILE A 261 13.80 -20.29 -7.14
N LEU A 262 14.69 -19.47 -7.76
CA LEU A 262 15.21 -19.48 -9.14
C LEU A 262 14.80 -18.32 -10.08
N CYS A 263 15.66 -17.32 -10.15
CA CYS A 263 16.07 -16.69 -11.41
C CYS A 263 17.51 -16.18 -11.28
N THR A 264 18.46 -17.12 -11.30
CA THR A 264 19.89 -16.83 -11.44
C THR A 264 20.23 -16.94 -12.94
N PRO A 265 20.62 -15.86 -13.63
CA PRO A 265 21.12 -15.96 -14.99
C PRO A 265 22.53 -16.56 -15.02
N GLU A 266 22.72 -17.44 -15.98
CA GLU A 266 23.92 -18.16 -16.42
C GLU A 266 25.14 -17.24 -16.64
N PRO A 267 26.34 -17.57 -16.13
CA PRO A 267 27.53 -16.75 -16.35
C PRO A 267 28.22 -17.08 -17.70
N GLU A 268 28.43 -16.03 -18.49
CA GLU A 268 29.28 -16.00 -19.70
C GLU A 268 30.75 -16.39 -19.40
N PRO A 269 31.48 -16.93 -20.40
CA PRO A 269 32.85 -17.42 -20.22
C PRO A 269 33.89 -16.29 -20.08
N LEU A 270 34.83 -16.56 -19.17
CA LEU A 270 35.92 -15.72 -18.66
C LEU A 270 36.86 -15.15 -19.75
N PRO A 271 37.22 -13.86 -19.69
CA PRO A 271 38.40 -13.32 -20.37
C PRO A 271 39.67 -13.51 -19.52
N LEU A 272 40.78 -13.70 -20.22
CA LEU A 272 42.11 -14.02 -19.74
C LEU A 272 42.63 -13.05 -18.65
N ALA A 273 43.22 -13.62 -17.62
CA ALA A 273 43.76 -12.96 -16.44
C ALA A 273 44.78 -11.87 -16.80
N VAL A 274 44.42 -10.63 -16.47
CA VAL A 274 45.34 -9.49 -16.37
C VAL A 274 45.93 -9.51 -14.95
N PRO A 275 47.25 -9.35 -14.76
CA PRO A 275 47.88 -9.38 -13.45
C PRO A 275 47.25 -8.32 -12.53
N SER A 276 46.66 -8.81 -11.44
CA SER A 276 45.96 -8.03 -10.43
C SER A 276 46.92 -7.02 -9.81
N HIS A 277 46.68 -5.74 -10.10
CA HIS A 277 47.18 -4.66 -9.27
C HIS A 277 46.66 -4.87 -7.85
N ASP A 278 47.52 -4.68 -6.85
CA ASP A 278 47.15 -4.64 -5.44
C ASP A 278 46.05 -3.59 -5.23
N VAL A 279 44.79 -4.03 -5.30
CA VAL A 279 43.64 -3.20 -4.96
C VAL A 279 43.66 -3.09 -3.44
N VAL A 280 44.17 -1.97 -2.95
CA VAL A 280 44.02 -1.62 -1.53
C VAL A 280 42.53 -1.66 -1.22
N PRO A 281 42.08 -2.55 -0.30
CA PRO A 281 40.67 -2.69 0.01
C PRO A 281 40.16 -1.34 0.52
N GLN A 282 39.13 -0.82 -0.12
CA GLN A 282 38.48 0.40 0.34
C GLN A 282 37.84 0.10 1.70
N THR A 283 38.22 0.86 2.71
CA THR A 283 37.63 0.77 4.05
C THR A 283 36.76 2.00 4.31
N GLY A 284 35.63 1.80 4.98
CA GLY A 284 34.71 2.85 5.43
C GLY A 284 34.61 2.93 6.96
N ILE A 285 33.68 3.76 7.41
CA ILE A 285 33.39 3.99 8.83
C ILE A 285 31.94 3.59 9.09
N CYS A 286 31.68 2.80 10.13
CA CYS A 286 30.33 2.50 10.58
C CYS A 286 29.67 3.74 11.21
N GLU A 287 28.51 4.14 10.70
CA GLU A 287 27.82 5.35 11.18
C GLU A 287 27.07 5.14 12.51
N CYS A 288 26.91 3.90 12.98
CA CYS A 288 26.29 3.59 14.28
C CYS A 288 27.32 3.56 15.42
N CYS A 289 28.36 2.72 15.32
CA CYS A 289 29.33 2.55 16.40
C CYS A 289 30.63 3.34 16.21
N GLY A 290 30.83 3.96 15.05
CA GLY A 290 32.05 4.70 14.73
C GLY A 290 33.27 3.83 14.44
N ALA A 291 33.11 2.50 14.27
CA ALA A 291 34.20 1.62 13.89
C ALA A 291 34.81 2.08 12.56
N VAL A 292 36.12 2.36 12.59
CA VAL A 292 36.91 2.72 11.41
C VAL A 292 37.51 1.46 10.79
N GLU A 293 37.94 1.55 9.52
CA GLU A 293 38.63 0.48 8.80
C GLU A 293 37.77 -0.76 8.47
N VAL A 294 36.45 -0.61 8.47
CA VAL A 294 35.55 -1.70 8.04
C VAL A 294 35.59 -1.80 6.51
N PRO A 295 35.86 -2.96 5.89
CA PRO A 295 35.81 -3.08 4.44
C PRO A 295 34.47 -2.56 3.90
N VAL A 296 34.49 -1.72 2.85
CA VAL A 296 33.25 -1.17 2.27
C VAL A 296 32.34 -2.29 1.76
N SER A 297 32.89 -3.45 1.40
CA SER A 297 32.15 -4.68 1.07
C SER A 297 31.31 -5.22 2.22
N ASP A 298 31.69 -4.93 3.46
CA ASP A 298 31.10 -5.49 4.68
C ASP A 298 30.17 -4.48 5.37
N LEU A 299 30.13 -3.24 4.89
CA LEU A 299 29.16 -2.24 5.33
C LEU A 299 27.83 -2.44 4.59
N GLU A 300 26.75 -2.58 5.33
CA GLU A 300 25.41 -2.66 4.77
C GLU A 300 24.67 -1.33 4.92
N ALA A 301 24.02 -0.88 3.85
CA ALA A 301 23.17 0.30 3.86
C ALA A 301 21.76 -0.09 4.34
N ILE A 302 21.31 0.51 5.45
CA ILE A 302 19.91 0.37 5.88
C ILE A 302 18.99 1.32 5.10
N ASP A 303 17.66 1.19 5.26
CA ASP A 303 16.66 1.98 4.52
C ASP A 303 16.81 3.52 4.66
N SER A 304 17.48 3.99 5.72
CA SER A 304 17.80 5.41 5.91
C SER A 304 18.98 5.89 5.06
N GLY A 305 19.70 4.98 4.40
CA GLY A 305 20.94 5.23 3.66
C GLY A 305 22.21 5.20 4.51
N GLN A 306 22.10 4.90 5.82
CA GLN A 306 23.25 4.82 6.73
C GLN A 306 24.02 3.52 6.53
N LEU A 307 25.36 3.60 6.54
CA LEU A 307 26.24 2.44 6.41
C LEU A 307 26.62 1.87 7.78
N LEU A 308 26.25 0.61 8.03
CA LEU A 308 26.46 -0.08 9.30
C LEU A 308 27.41 -1.26 9.14
N CYS A 309 28.26 -1.51 10.15
CA CYS A 309 29.06 -2.72 10.19
C CYS A 309 28.21 -3.96 10.52
N PRO A 310 28.71 -5.18 10.25
CA PRO A 310 27.97 -6.42 10.47
C PRO A 310 27.45 -6.58 11.91
N ASP A 311 28.23 -6.14 12.90
CA ASP A 311 27.83 -6.22 14.31
C ASP A 311 26.63 -5.31 14.63
N CYS A 312 26.62 -4.09 14.08
CA CYS A 312 25.50 -3.15 14.24
C CYS A 312 24.24 -3.62 13.52
N ILE A 313 24.38 -4.25 12.34
CA ILE A 313 23.27 -4.87 11.62
C ILE A 313 22.68 -6.03 12.44
N ALA A 314 23.52 -6.91 12.98
CA ALA A 314 23.07 -8.01 13.82
C ALA A 314 22.33 -7.51 15.07
N ALA A 315 22.84 -6.47 15.73
CA ALA A 315 22.19 -5.83 16.86
C ALA A 315 20.82 -5.22 16.47
N LEU A 316 20.74 -4.54 15.33
CA LEU A 316 19.51 -3.96 14.82
C LEU A 316 18.45 -5.04 14.54
N HIS A 317 18.83 -6.17 13.94
CA HIS A 317 17.91 -7.29 13.70
C HIS A 317 17.36 -7.89 15.00
N ILE A 318 18.18 -7.98 16.05
CA ILE A 318 17.73 -8.44 17.38
C ILE A 318 16.71 -7.46 17.96
N ASP A 319 16.96 -6.15 17.86
CA ASP A 319 16.05 -5.13 18.36
C ASP A 319 14.71 -5.11 17.60
N ILE A 320 14.74 -5.26 16.27
CA ILE A 320 13.53 -5.38 15.45
C ILE A 320 12.72 -6.61 15.90
N ALA A 321 13.35 -7.78 16.00
CA ALA A 321 12.66 -9.00 16.45
C ALA A 321 12.05 -8.84 17.86
N ARG A 322 12.73 -8.13 18.76
CA ARG A 322 12.23 -7.83 20.10
C ARG A 322 11.02 -6.88 20.05
N ILE A 323 11.06 -5.83 19.23
CA ILE A 323 9.94 -4.90 19.06
C ILE A 323 8.73 -5.63 18.49
N GLU A 324 8.93 -6.46 17.47
CA GLU A 324 7.86 -7.27 16.89
C GLU A 324 7.22 -8.18 17.94
N ALA A 325 8.02 -8.92 18.72
CA ALA A 325 7.51 -9.77 19.80
C ALA A 325 6.68 -9.00 20.84
N ASN A 326 7.09 -7.77 21.17
CA ASN A 326 6.36 -6.90 22.11
C ASN A 326 5.07 -6.34 21.49
N ALA A 327 5.10 -5.92 20.23
CA ALA A 327 3.94 -5.37 19.53
C ALA A 327 2.80 -6.39 19.42
N PHE A 328 3.12 -7.67 19.23
CA PHE A 328 2.14 -8.75 19.26
C PHE A 328 1.56 -9.00 20.66
N SER A 329 2.35 -8.77 21.71
CA SER A 329 1.92 -8.97 23.09
C SER A 329 0.93 -7.89 23.55
N ASP A 330 1.13 -6.63 23.14
CA ASP A 330 0.23 -5.52 23.49
C ASP A 330 -1.14 -5.60 22.78
N SER A 331 -1.20 -6.21 21.60
CA SER A 331 -2.46 -6.35 20.83
C SER A 331 -3.46 -7.35 21.42
N ARG A 332 -3.05 -8.15 22.43
CA ARG A 332 -3.90 -9.14 23.11
C ARG A 332 -4.45 -8.67 24.47
N ALA A 333 -4.06 -7.48 24.93
CA ALA A 333 -4.57 -6.84 26.14
C ALA A 333 -5.73 -5.89 25.84
#